data_AF-A0A662FKU6-F1
#
_entry.id   AF-A0A662FKU6-F1
#
_cell.length_a   1.000
_cell.length_b   1.000
_cell.length_c   1.000
_cell.angle_alpha   90.00
_cell.angle_beta   90.00
_cell.angle_gamma   90.00
#
_symmetry.space_group_name_H-M   'P 1'
#
loop_
_entity.id
_entity.type
_entity.pdbx_description
1 polymer ?
#
loop_
_entity_poly.entity_id
_entity_poly.type
_entity_poly.pdbx_seq_one_letter_code
_entity_poly.pdbx_strand_id
1 'polypeptide(L)'
;MKHKEFLVKIREKISFLKLIPDKLFFSLDFTEFCLPDDELNMLRKKLEKNLGCYVMTYKSTGSGFKENQLCNILKSAELTEQEKKILQKAEEKARLKKASFGAYAKPLKILKQSI
;
A
#
# COMPACT_ATOMS: atom_id res chain seq x y z
N MET A 1 -3.46 19.70 -5.42
CA MET A 1 -3.42 19.19 -4.02
C MET A 1 -1.98 19.22 -3.56
N LYS A 2 -1.69 19.82 -2.40
CA LYS A 2 -0.31 19.91 -1.89
C LYS A 2 0.13 18.52 -1.39
N HIS A 3 1.42 18.21 -1.52
CA HIS A 3 2.04 16.94 -1.11
C HIS A 3 1.52 16.45 0.27
N LYS A 4 1.63 17.30 1.29
CA LYS A 4 1.22 16.96 2.67
C LYS A 4 -0.28 16.65 2.79
N GLU A 5 -1.15 17.36 2.08
CA GLU A 5 -2.60 17.14 2.12
C GLU A 5 -2.98 15.75 1.58
N PHE A 6 -2.32 15.32 0.50
CA PHE A 6 -2.55 13.99 -0.08
C PHE A 6 -2.11 12.89 0.87
N LEU A 7 -0.92 13.03 1.46
CA LEU A 7 -0.38 12.08 2.43
C LEU A 7 -1.29 11.95 3.66
N VAL A 8 -1.83 13.06 4.18
CA VAL A 8 -2.79 13.02 5.29
C VAL A 8 -4.05 12.25 4.89
N LYS A 9 -4.67 12.60 3.74
CA LYS A 9 -5.89 11.92 3.25
C LYS A 9 -5.71 10.42 3.06
N ILE A 10 -4.58 9.99 2.50
CA ILE A 10 -4.35 8.56 2.30
C ILE A 10 -4.09 7.82 3.62
N ARG A 11 -3.45 8.47 4.61
CA ARG A 11 -3.25 7.91 5.95
C ARG A 11 -4.56 7.73 6.72
N GLU A 12 -5.56 8.55 6.43
CA GLU A 12 -6.92 8.41 6.96
C GLU A 12 -7.66 7.21 6.33
N LYS A 13 -7.51 7.03 5.01
CA LYS A 13 -8.16 5.93 4.27
C LYS A 13 -7.48 4.57 4.48
N ILE A 14 -6.17 4.56 4.69
CA ILE A 14 -5.33 3.36 4.84
C ILE A 14 -4.66 3.42 6.21
N SER A 15 -5.35 2.88 7.21
CA SER A 15 -5.02 3.09 8.63
C SER A 15 -3.67 2.55 9.06
N PHE A 16 -3.14 1.50 8.42
CA PHE A 16 -1.83 0.95 8.80
C PHE A 16 -0.69 1.95 8.57
N LEU A 17 -0.88 2.94 7.69
CA LEU A 17 0.09 4.02 7.48
C LEU A 17 0.27 4.89 8.74
N LYS A 18 -0.66 4.84 9.71
CA LYS A 18 -0.51 5.49 11.03
C LYS A 18 0.54 4.80 11.91
N LEU A 19 0.89 3.55 11.59
CA LEU A 19 1.93 2.81 12.31
C LEU A 19 3.36 3.16 11.84
N ILE A 20 3.49 3.92 10.75
CA ILE A 20 4.77 4.40 10.23
C ILE A 20 5.12 5.70 10.97
N PRO A 21 6.34 5.87 11.51
CA PRO A 21 6.77 7.13 12.12
C PRO A 21 6.65 8.32 11.17
N ASP A 22 6.23 9.47 11.69
CA ASP A 22 5.92 10.66 10.87
C ASP A 22 7.10 11.11 9.99
N LYS A 23 8.33 11.11 10.53
CA LYS A 23 9.55 11.47 9.78
C LYS A 23 9.69 10.60 8.51
N LEU A 24 9.47 9.29 8.64
CA LEU A 24 9.50 8.36 7.51
C LEU A 24 8.30 8.57 6.60
N PHE A 25 7.09 8.66 7.15
CA PHE A 25 5.86 8.79 6.38
C PHE A 25 5.86 10.02 5.47
N PHE A 26 6.28 11.18 5.98
CA PHE A 26 6.34 12.42 5.19
C PHE A 26 7.52 12.49 4.22
N SER A 27 8.45 11.52 4.27
CA SER A 27 9.52 11.36 3.29
C SER A 27 9.15 10.45 2.11
N LEU A 28 8.01 9.75 2.19
CA LEU A 28 7.57 8.79 1.18
C LEU A 28 7.36 9.44 -0.18
N ASP A 29 7.77 8.73 -1.24
CA ASP A 29 7.29 9.04 -2.57
C ASP A 29 5.84 8.54 -2.73
N PHE A 30 4.92 9.49 -2.86
CA PHE A 30 3.49 9.25 -2.96
C PHE A 30 2.97 9.23 -4.41
N THR A 31 3.84 9.41 -5.40
CA THR A 31 3.43 9.53 -6.82
C THR A 31 2.71 8.28 -7.32
N GLU A 32 3.07 7.12 -6.78
CA GLU A 32 2.46 5.81 -7.07
C GLU A 32 1.24 5.51 -6.23
N PHE A 33 0.96 6.27 -5.18
CA PHE A 33 -0.15 5.94 -4.31
C PHE A 33 -1.47 6.22 -5.01
N CYS A 34 -2.40 5.28 -4.91
CA CYS A 34 -3.77 5.45 -5.35
C CYS A 34 -4.63 5.68 -4.11
N LEU A 35 -5.29 6.83 -4.01
CA LEU A 35 -6.29 7.07 -2.98
C LEU A 35 -7.52 6.20 -3.33
N PRO A 36 -7.88 5.22 -2.50
CA PRO A 36 -8.95 4.29 -2.84
C PRO A 36 -10.32 4.99 -2.76
N ASP A 37 -11.14 4.77 -3.78
CA ASP A 37 -12.59 4.99 -3.69
C ASP A 37 -13.24 3.91 -2.80
N ASP A 38 -14.56 3.97 -2.63
CA ASP A 38 -15.26 3.03 -1.73
C ASP A 38 -15.12 1.57 -2.20
N GLU A 39 -15.11 1.33 -3.51
CA GLU A 39 -14.98 -0.01 -4.08
C GLU A 39 -13.56 -0.58 -3.87
N LEU A 40 -12.51 0.20 -4.19
CA LEU A 40 -11.13 -0.19 -3.93
C LEU A 40 -10.87 -0.37 -2.43
N ASN A 41 -11.47 0.48 -1.59
CA ASN A 41 -11.33 0.38 -0.15
C ASN A 41 -11.99 -0.90 0.39
N MET A 42 -13.17 -1.26 -0.10
CA MET A 42 -13.81 -2.54 0.24
C MET A 42 -12.96 -3.73 -0.20
N LEU A 43 -12.43 -3.69 -1.43
CA LEU A 43 -11.60 -4.76 -1.97
C LEU A 43 -10.29 -4.92 -1.17
N ARG A 44 -9.63 -3.80 -0.85
CA ARG A 44 -8.45 -3.74 0.02
C ARG A 44 -8.72 -4.35 1.39
N LYS A 45 -9.79 -3.92 2.07
CA LYS A 45 -10.15 -4.47 3.39
C LYS A 45 -10.44 -5.97 3.35
N LYS A 46 -11.08 -6.45 2.28
CA LYS A 46 -11.32 -7.87 2.07
C LYS A 46 -10.01 -8.64 1.90
N LEU A 47 -9.04 -8.09 1.17
CA LEU A 47 -7.70 -8.66 1.06
C LEU A 47 -7.00 -8.71 2.42
N GLU A 48 -6.99 -7.61 3.18
CA GLU A 48 -6.39 -7.58 4.52
C GLU A 48 -6.95 -8.66 5.45
N LYS A 49 -8.28 -8.88 5.40
CA LYS A 49 -8.95 -9.92 6.17
C LYS A 49 -8.55 -11.33 5.69
N ASN A 50 -8.52 -11.56 4.39
CA ASN A 50 -8.28 -12.88 3.81
C ASN A 50 -6.81 -13.31 3.90
N LEU A 51 -5.89 -12.35 3.74
CA LEU A 51 -4.44 -12.59 3.71
C LEU A 51 -3.77 -12.43 5.08
N GLY A 52 -4.51 -11.91 6.08
CA GLY A 52 -3.96 -11.64 7.41
C GLY A 52 -2.87 -10.56 7.44
N CYS A 53 -2.73 -9.76 6.38
CA CYS A 53 -1.66 -8.79 6.19
C CYS A 53 -2.20 -7.34 6.06
N TYR A 54 -1.32 -6.36 5.94
CA TYR A 54 -1.70 -5.00 5.54
C TYR A 54 -1.68 -4.88 4.02
N VAL A 55 -2.56 -4.05 3.45
CA VAL A 55 -2.63 -3.87 1.99
C VAL A 55 -2.67 -2.40 1.62
N MET A 56 -1.76 -1.99 0.74
CA MET A 56 -1.68 -0.66 0.15
C MET A 56 -2.25 -0.66 -1.27
N THR A 57 -2.80 0.47 -1.70
CA THR A 57 -3.27 0.70 -3.07
C THR A 57 -2.31 1.59 -3.85
N TYR A 58 -1.90 1.10 -5.02
CA TYR A 58 -1.01 1.81 -5.95
C TYR A 58 -1.71 2.09 -7.27
N LYS A 59 -1.21 3.06 -8.02
CA LYS A 59 -1.54 3.26 -9.43
C LYS A 59 -0.83 2.17 -10.24
N SER A 60 -1.51 1.60 -11.22
CA SER A 60 -0.93 0.59 -12.14
C SER A 60 0.03 1.20 -13.18
N THR A 61 0.42 2.46 -13.04
CA THR A 61 1.37 3.11 -13.95
C THR A 61 2.78 2.71 -13.55
N GLY A 62 3.51 2.11 -14.50
CA GLY A 62 4.94 1.80 -14.34
C GLY A 62 5.68 3.05 -13.88
N SER A 63 6.37 2.91 -12.77
CA SER A 63 7.07 3.99 -12.11
C SER A 63 8.53 3.59 -11.98
N GLY A 64 9.43 4.53 -12.22
CA GLY A 64 10.86 4.29 -12.05
C GLY A 64 11.19 3.94 -10.60
N PHE A 65 12.29 3.21 -10.39
CA PHE A 65 12.78 2.92 -9.04
C PHE A 65 13.08 4.22 -8.29
N LYS A 66 12.58 4.34 -7.05
CA LYS A 66 12.86 5.49 -6.17
C LYS A 66 13.14 5.04 -4.75
N GLU A 67 14.15 5.65 -4.12
CA GLU A 67 14.62 5.23 -2.79
C GLU A 67 13.55 5.28 -1.70
N ASN A 68 12.64 6.26 -1.76
CA ASN A 68 11.61 6.50 -0.74
C ASN A 68 10.26 5.85 -1.07
N GLN A 69 10.24 4.81 -1.91
CA GLN A 69 9.05 3.97 -2.10
C GLN A 69 8.74 3.17 -0.83
N LEU A 70 7.44 2.94 -0.59
CA LEU A 70 6.97 2.22 0.59
C LEU A 70 7.54 0.79 0.68
N CYS A 71 7.73 0.11 -0.46
CA CYS A 71 8.28 -1.24 -0.54
C CYS A 71 9.76 -1.31 -0.13
N ASN A 72 10.51 -0.21 -0.20
CA ASN A 72 11.90 -0.13 0.27
C ASN A 72 11.98 0.14 1.77
N ILE A 73 10.90 0.63 2.38
CA ILE A 73 10.85 1.03 3.79
C ILE A 73 10.16 -0.04 4.64
N LEU A 74 9.21 -0.79 4.10
CA LEU A 74 8.43 -1.78 4.82
C LEU A 74 8.68 -3.20 4.31
N LYS A 75 8.66 -4.17 5.22
CA LYS A 75 8.72 -5.59 4.83
C LYS A 75 7.43 -6.00 4.12
N SER A 76 7.55 -6.50 2.90
CA SER A 76 6.46 -7.14 2.17
C SER A 76 5.92 -8.36 2.92
N ALA A 77 4.64 -8.67 2.73
CA ALA A 77 4.06 -9.90 3.25
C ALA A 77 4.64 -11.11 2.50
N GLU A 78 4.95 -12.18 3.23
CA GLU A 78 5.29 -13.48 2.65
C GLU A 78 3.99 -14.20 2.35
N LEU A 79 3.57 -14.17 1.08
CA LEU A 79 2.33 -14.81 0.64
C LEU A 79 2.62 -16.20 0.10
N THR A 80 1.79 -17.16 0.48
CA THR A 80 1.71 -18.49 -0.13
C THR A 80 1.19 -18.39 -1.58
N GLU A 81 1.36 -19.45 -2.36
CA GLU A 81 0.84 -19.49 -3.74
C GLU A 81 -0.69 -19.33 -3.82
N GLN A 82 -1.42 -19.84 -2.83
CA GLN A 82 -2.87 -19.65 -2.77
C GLN A 82 -3.25 -18.19 -2.50
N GLU A 83 -2.52 -17.53 -1.61
CA GLU A 83 -2.70 -16.11 -1.29
C GLU A 83 -2.33 -15.19 -2.44
N LYS A 84 -1.25 -15.51 -3.17
CA LYS A 84 -0.90 -14.81 -4.42
C LYS A 84 -2.03 -14.87 -5.44
N LYS A 85 -2.69 -16.02 -5.60
CA LYS A 85 -3.87 -16.15 -6.48
C LYS A 85 -5.06 -15.31 -6.01
N ILE A 86 -5.27 -15.17 -4.69
CA ILE A 86 -6.31 -14.28 -4.14
C ILE A 86 -5.99 -12.82 -4.47
N LEU A 87 -4.74 -12.41 -4.28
CA LEU A 87 -4.27 -11.06 -4.60
C LEU A 87 -4.43 -10.76 -6.10
N GLN A 88 -3.95 -11.65 -6.98
CA GLN A 88 -4.06 -11.51 -8.43
C GLN A 88 -5.51 -11.34 -8.91
N LYS A 89 -6.44 -12.15 -8.39
CA LYS A 89 -7.88 -12.01 -8.71
C LYS A 89 -8.46 -10.67 -8.27
N ALA A 90 -7.96 -10.08 -7.19
CA ALA A 90 -8.37 -8.75 -6.78
C ALA A 90 -7.74 -7.66 -7.68
N GLU A 91 -6.49 -7.83 -8.08
CA GLU A 91 -5.82 -6.92 -9.02
C GLU A 91 -6.50 -6.89 -10.39
N GLU A 92 -6.98 -8.03 -10.88
CA GLU A 92 -7.77 -8.10 -12.12
C GLU A 92 -9.02 -7.21 -12.07
N LYS A 93 -9.69 -7.16 -10.91
CA LYS A 93 -10.86 -6.27 -10.68
C LYS A 93 -10.44 -4.81 -10.56
N ALA A 94 -9.35 -4.54 -9.84
CA ALA A 94 -8.81 -3.20 -9.64
C ALA A 94 -8.22 -2.60 -10.93
N ARG A 95 -7.85 -3.43 -11.92
CA ARG A 95 -7.28 -3.01 -13.21
C ARG A 95 -8.17 -2.01 -13.95
N LEU A 96 -9.49 -2.19 -13.92
CA LEU A 96 -10.44 -1.25 -14.54
C LEU A 96 -10.34 0.17 -13.94
N LYS A 97 -9.86 0.28 -12.71
CA LYS A 97 -9.62 1.54 -11.99
C LYS A 97 -8.15 1.98 -12.02
N LYS A 98 -7.32 1.33 -12.85
CA LYS A 98 -5.87 1.59 -12.95
C LYS A 98 -5.17 1.50 -11.58
N ALA A 99 -5.60 0.56 -10.75
CA ALA A 99 -5.04 0.33 -9.42
C ALA A 99 -4.46 -1.08 -9.26
N SER A 100 -3.45 -1.21 -8.42
CA SER A 100 -2.83 -2.48 -7.97
C SER A 100 -2.69 -2.51 -6.45
N PHE A 101 -2.34 -3.66 -5.90
CA PHE A 101 -2.26 -3.87 -4.45
C PHE A 101 -0.86 -4.34 -4.03
N GLY A 102 -0.31 -3.73 -2.97
CA GLY A 102 0.91 -4.23 -2.32
C GLY A 102 0.59 -4.77 -0.94
N ALA A 103 1.05 -5.98 -0.66
CA ALA A 103 0.85 -6.65 0.63
C ALA A 103 2.08 -6.48 1.53
N TYR A 104 1.84 -6.06 2.78
CA TYR A 104 2.87 -5.78 3.78
C TYR A 104 2.67 -6.62 5.03
N ALA A 105 3.78 -7.01 5.67
CA ALA A 105 3.76 -7.89 6.83
C ALA A 105 2.91 -7.30 7.98
N LYS A 106 2.23 -8.20 8.70
CA LYS A 106 1.53 -7.90 9.95
C LYS A 106 2.06 -8.85 11.04
N PRO A 107 2.68 -8.34 12.13
CA PRO A 107 2.88 -6.93 12.47
C PRO A 107 3.79 -6.19 11.49
N LEU A 108 3.64 -4.86 11.42
CA LEU A 108 4.38 -4.00 10.50
C LEU A 108 5.87 -4.04 10.86
N LYS A 109 6.75 -4.23 9.86
CA LYS A 109 8.20 -4.22 10.02
C LYS A 109 8.83 -3.17 9.12
N ILE A 110 9.64 -2.29 9.70
CA ILE A 110 10.37 -1.25 9.00
C ILE A 110 11.78 -1.78 8.67
N LEU A 111 12.17 -1.73 7.40
CA LEU A 111 13.47 -2.17 6.89
C LEU A 111 14.52 -1.07 7.00
N LYS A 112 14.15 0.17 6.70
CA LYS A 112 15.03 1.34 6.77
C LYS A 112 14.85 2.03 8.12
N GLN A 113 15.73 1.75 9.08
CA GLN A 113 15.86 2.60 10.26
C GLN A 113 16.47 3.92 9.80
N SER A 114 15.74 5.03 9.90
CA SER A 114 16.33 6.34 9.68
C SER A 114 17.49 6.52 10.65
N ILE A 115 18.70 6.60 10.11
CA ILE A 115 19.85 7.21 10.79
C ILE A 115 19.51 8.70 11.02
#